data_AF-A0A1F6H3Q2-F1
#
_entry.id   AF-A0A1F6H3Q2-F1
#
_cell.length_a   1.000
_cell.length_b   1.000
_cell.length_c   1.000
_cell.angle_alpha   90.00
_cell.angle_beta   90.00
_cell.angle_gamma   90.00
#
_symmetry.space_group_name_H-M   'P 1'
#
loop_
_entity.id
_entity.type
_entity.pdbx_description
1 polymer ?
#
loop_
_entity_poly.entity_id
_entity_poly.type
_entity_poly.pdbx_seq_one_letter_code
_entity_poly.pdbx_strand_id
1 'polypeptide(L)'
;MSLPKEVWEKGYVQVYTGDGKGKTTAGFGLALRAAGAGFKVFIGQFAKGMNYVELQSFARFSDLITLKQLGSDQFIWNDPSPQDLERAALGLKEAKEAVSSGLYKLVILDEANVAVGLKLFSIEALLEVVEAKRPEVELLITGRGAHPLLVERADLVTEMKMIKHYFDQGVIARMGIEC
;
A
#
# COMPACT_ATOMS: atom_id res chain seq x y z
N MET A 1 -23.53 19.10 -9.60
CA MET A 1 -23.79 17.84 -8.86
C MET A 1 -22.98 17.91 -7.58
N SER A 2 -23.61 18.03 -6.40
CA SER A 2 -22.87 18.02 -5.13
C SER A 2 -22.31 16.62 -4.90
N LEU A 3 -21.04 16.52 -4.49
CA LEU A 3 -20.46 15.25 -4.08
C LEU A 3 -21.31 14.63 -2.94
N PRO A 4 -21.43 13.29 -2.89
CA PRO A 4 -22.06 12.62 -1.76
C PRO A 4 -21.40 13.10 -0.46
N LYS A 5 -22.22 13.61 0.47
CA LYS A 5 -21.74 14.12 1.77
C LYS A 5 -21.67 13.05 2.85
N GLU A 6 -22.15 11.84 2.56
CA GLU A 6 -22.23 10.77 3.54
C GLU A 6 -20.87 10.08 3.69
N VAL A 7 -20.36 10.10 4.93
CA VAL A 7 -19.20 9.31 5.34
C VAL A 7 -19.59 7.84 5.30
N TRP A 8 -18.76 6.98 4.70
CA TRP A 8 -19.10 5.55 4.65
C TRP A 8 -19.07 4.91 6.05
N GLU A 9 -20.07 4.07 6.33
CA GLU A 9 -20.16 3.33 7.60
C GLU A 9 -19.39 2.00 7.56
N LYS A 10 -19.32 1.37 6.38
CA LYS A 10 -18.55 0.14 6.12
C LYS A 10 -17.41 0.42 5.16
N GLY A 11 -16.20 0.02 5.53
CA GLY A 11 -15.02 -0.01 4.67
C GLY A 11 -14.69 -1.43 4.22
N TYR A 12 -14.03 -1.52 3.07
CA TYR A 12 -13.77 -2.75 2.34
C TYR A 12 -12.27 -3.02 2.20
N VAL A 13 -11.94 -4.21 1.70
CA VAL A 13 -10.57 -4.65 1.41
C VAL A 13 -10.37 -4.64 -0.10
N GLN A 14 -9.43 -3.82 -0.55
CA GLN A 14 -9.05 -3.68 -1.96
C GLN A 14 -7.67 -4.24 -2.21
N VAL A 15 -7.48 -4.87 -3.36
CA VAL A 15 -6.17 -5.36 -3.83
C VAL A 15 -5.88 -4.80 -5.21
N TYR A 16 -4.80 -4.03 -5.35
CA TYR A 16 -4.30 -3.56 -6.63
C TYR A 16 -3.03 -4.32 -7.02
N THR A 17 -3.15 -5.23 -7.98
CA THR A 17 -2.08 -6.15 -8.39
C THR A 17 -1.84 -6.14 -9.91
N GLY A 18 -1.10 -7.10 -10.44
CA GLY A 18 -0.75 -7.23 -11.85
C GLY A 18 0.56 -6.54 -12.22
N ASP A 19 1.01 -6.79 -13.44
CA ASP A 19 2.35 -6.39 -13.88
C ASP A 19 2.47 -4.97 -14.47
N GLY A 20 1.34 -4.34 -14.74
CA GLY A 20 1.25 -2.99 -15.25
C GLY A 20 1.68 -1.93 -14.23
N LYS A 21 2.19 -0.81 -14.74
CA LYS A 21 2.39 0.42 -13.97
C LYS A 21 1.03 0.97 -13.53
N GLY A 22 0.95 1.42 -12.28
CA GLY A 22 -0.22 2.18 -11.80
C GLY A 22 -0.67 1.88 -10.38
N LYS A 23 -0.26 0.74 -9.79
CA LYS A 23 -0.83 0.20 -8.54
C LYS A 23 -0.67 1.18 -7.37
N THR A 24 0.59 1.52 -7.08
CA THR A 24 0.95 2.51 -6.05
C THR A 24 0.37 3.89 -6.36
N THR A 25 0.46 4.36 -7.60
CA THR A 25 -0.07 5.68 -7.97
C THR A 25 -1.59 5.78 -7.82
N ALA A 26 -2.33 4.70 -8.11
CA ALA A 26 -3.77 4.64 -7.88
C ALA A 26 -4.09 4.64 -6.38
N GLY A 27 -3.32 3.91 -5.57
CA GLY A 27 -3.42 3.97 -4.10
C GLY A 27 -3.16 5.37 -3.55
N PHE A 28 -2.14 6.06 -4.06
CA PHE A 28 -1.83 7.44 -3.66
C PHE A 28 -2.90 8.43 -4.12
N GLY A 29 -3.49 8.23 -5.30
CA GLY A 29 -4.68 8.99 -5.72
C GLY A 29 -5.87 8.77 -4.79
N LEU A 30 -6.07 7.55 -4.29
CA LEU A 30 -7.10 7.24 -3.29
C LEU A 30 -6.80 7.94 -1.94
N ALA A 31 -5.55 7.93 -1.50
CA ALA A 31 -5.11 8.65 -0.30
C ALA A 31 -5.41 10.15 -0.38
N LEU A 32 -5.07 10.78 -1.51
CA LEU A 32 -5.35 12.20 -1.75
C LEU A 32 -6.86 12.49 -1.77
N ARG A 33 -7.68 11.59 -2.33
CA ARG A 33 -9.14 11.73 -2.30
C ARG A 33 -9.69 11.66 -0.88
N ALA A 34 -9.22 10.72 -0.07
CA ALA A 34 -9.64 10.58 1.32
C ALA A 34 -9.20 11.77 2.19
N ALA A 35 -7.95 12.22 2.03
CA ALA A 35 -7.45 13.42 2.71
C ALA A 35 -8.21 14.68 2.26
N GLY A 36 -8.52 14.82 0.98
CA GLY A 36 -9.36 15.93 0.48
C GLY A 36 -10.78 15.96 1.08
N ALA A 37 -11.27 14.83 1.58
CA ALA A 37 -12.52 14.72 2.32
C ALA A 37 -12.35 14.93 3.85
N GLY A 38 -11.14 15.27 4.32
CA GLY A 38 -10.81 15.51 5.72
C GLY A 38 -10.52 14.24 6.53
N PHE A 39 -10.38 13.08 5.89
CA PHE A 39 -10.09 11.83 6.59
C PHE A 39 -8.60 11.61 6.80
N LYS A 40 -8.25 11.01 7.94
CA LYS A 40 -6.89 10.55 8.20
C LYS A 40 -6.59 9.27 7.43
N VAL A 41 -5.41 9.22 6.83
CA VAL A 41 -4.90 8.12 6.01
C VAL A 41 -3.57 7.63 6.58
N PHE A 42 -3.42 6.31 6.65
CA PHE A 42 -2.12 5.68 6.91
C PHE A 42 -1.59 5.04 5.62
N ILE A 43 -0.30 5.22 5.33
CA ILE A 43 0.39 4.59 4.22
C ILE A 43 1.64 3.91 4.78
N GLY A 44 1.68 2.58 4.75
CA GLY A 44 2.86 1.77 5.06
C GLY A 44 3.48 1.24 3.78
N GLN A 45 4.72 1.61 3.47
CA GLN A 45 5.43 1.14 2.28
C GLN A 45 6.38 -0.01 2.63
N PHE A 46 6.05 -1.23 2.21
CA PHE A 46 6.90 -2.40 2.42
C PHE A 46 7.96 -2.53 1.33
N ALA A 47 9.09 -3.16 1.65
CA ALA A 47 10.23 -3.34 0.75
C ALA A 47 10.75 -2.03 0.10
N LYS A 48 10.41 -0.88 0.70
CA LYS A 48 10.79 0.47 0.28
C LYS A 48 11.35 1.22 1.49
N GLY A 49 12.63 1.59 1.43
CA GLY A 49 13.29 2.48 2.40
C GLY A 49 14.15 3.58 1.77
N MET A 50 14.20 3.65 0.44
CA MET A 50 14.92 4.72 -0.27
C MET A 50 14.14 6.04 -0.25
N ASN A 51 14.84 7.16 -0.48
CA ASN A 51 14.21 8.47 -0.61
C ASN A 51 13.39 8.56 -1.92
N TYR A 52 12.11 8.23 -1.81
CA TYR A 52 11.13 8.38 -2.89
C TYR A 52 10.54 9.80 -2.87
N VAL A 53 10.36 10.43 -4.04
CA VAL A 53 9.91 11.84 -4.18
C VAL A 53 8.50 12.04 -3.60
N GLU A 54 7.71 10.98 -3.54
CA GLU A 54 6.37 10.96 -2.95
C GLU A 54 6.36 11.37 -1.48
N LEU A 55 7.45 11.11 -0.73
CA LEU A 55 7.61 11.59 0.65
C LEU A 55 7.46 13.11 0.76
N GLN A 56 8.07 13.84 -0.19
CA GLN A 56 8.01 15.30 -0.23
C GLN A 56 6.61 15.80 -0.61
N SER A 57 5.90 15.04 -1.44
CA SER A 57 4.53 15.37 -1.85
C SER A 57 3.55 15.22 -0.69
N PHE A 58 3.65 14.12 0.06
CA PHE A 58 2.78 13.86 1.20
C PHE A 58 3.11 14.68 2.45
N ALA A 59 4.35 15.19 2.57
CA ALA A 59 4.70 16.15 3.61
C ALA A 59 3.79 17.41 3.60
N ARG A 60 3.19 17.74 2.46
CA ARG A 60 2.22 18.85 2.32
C ARG A 60 0.84 18.54 2.92
N PHE A 61 0.58 17.29 3.28
CA PHE A 61 -0.66 16.78 3.86
C PHE A 61 -0.40 16.06 5.20
N SER A 62 0.67 16.42 5.91
CA SER A 62 1.14 15.70 7.10
C SER A 62 0.16 15.70 8.28
N ASP A 63 -0.81 16.60 8.28
CA ASP A 63 -1.91 16.66 9.24
C ASP A 63 -2.96 15.55 9.01
N LEU A 64 -3.05 15.02 7.79
CA LEU A 64 -4.03 14.02 7.38
C LEU A 64 -3.39 12.69 6.96
N ILE A 65 -2.17 12.69 6.41
CA ILE A 65 -1.53 11.51 5.86
C ILE A 65 -0.28 11.17 6.67
N THR A 66 -0.34 10.03 7.36
CA THR A 66 0.82 9.41 7.98
C THR A 66 1.44 8.44 6.98
N LEU A 67 2.64 8.74 6.48
CA LEU A 67 3.40 7.84 5.61
C LEU A 67 4.61 7.28 6.37
N LYS A 68 4.75 5.95 6.37
CA LYS A 68 5.90 5.25 6.94
C LYS A 68 6.54 4.30 5.93
N GLN A 69 7.86 4.37 5.85
CA GLN A 69 8.67 3.44 5.08
C GLN A 69 9.08 2.27 5.98
N LEU A 70 8.70 1.08 5.57
CA LEU A 70 8.78 -0.16 6.35
C LEU A 70 9.74 -1.18 5.70
N GLY A 71 10.47 -0.78 4.66
CA GLY A 71 11.56 -1.57 4.06
C GLY A 71 12.94 -1.03 4.42
N SER A 72 13.98 -1.77 4.03
CA SER A 72 15.36 -1.30 4.06
C SER A 72 15.65 -0.34 2.90
N ASP A 73 16.76 0.39 3.03
CA ASP A 73 17.22 1.37 2.04
C ASP A 73 17.87 0.70 0.82
N GLN A 74 17.77 -0.64 0.73
CA GLN A 74 18.38 -1.48 -0.30
C GLN A 74 17.31 -2.34 -0.96
N PHE A 75 17.54 -2.64 -2.24
CA PHE A 75 16.73 -3.64 -2.93
C PHE A 75 17.08 -5.05 -2.45
N ILE A 76 16.05 -5.86 -2.22
CA ILE A 76 16.19 -7.27 -1.85
C ILE A 76 16.24 -8.08 -3.14
N TRP A 77 17.45 -8.45 -3.56
CA TRP A 77 17.70 -9.25 -4.77
C TRP A 77 17.75 -10.76 -4.50
N ASN A 78 18.13 -11.13 -3.27
CA ASN A 78 18.29 -12.51 -2.81
C ASN A 78 17.33 -12.75 -1.62
N ASP A 79 17.62 -13.77 -0.81
CA ASP A 79 16.89 -13.97 0.45
C ASP A 79 17.00 -12.73 1.36
N PRO A 80 15.91 -12.35 2.06
CA PRO A 80 15.91 -11.19 2.94
C PRO A 80 16.89 -11.35 4.10
N SER A 81 17.58 -10.26 4.43
CA SER A 81 18.46 -10.22 5.59
C SER A 81 17.65 -10.22 6.89
N PRO A 82 18.27 -10.55 8.05
CA PRO A 82 17.60 -10.42 9.34
C PRO A 82 17.03 -9.01 9.62
N GLN A 83 17.67 -7.97 9.09
CA GLN A 83 17.21 -6.58 9.23
C GLN A 83 15.95 -6.32 8.39
N ASP A 84 15.86 -6.91 7.20
CA ASP A 84 14.66 -6.82 6.35
C ASP A 84 13.47 -7.48 7.03
N LEU A 85 13.68 -8.66 7.65
CA LEU A 85 12.66 -9.37 8.41
C LEU A 85 12.20 -8.57 9.63
N GLU A 86 13.12 -7.96 10.37
CA GLU A 86 12.78 -7.13 11.54
C GLU A 86 11.97 -5.89 11.14
N ARG A 87 12.38 -5.18 10.08
CA ARG A 87 11.62 -4.01 9.57
C ARG A 87 10.23 -4.42 9.08
N ALA A 88 10.12 -5.55 8.37
CA ALA A 88 8.84 -6.03 7.88
C ALA A 88 7.91 -6.47 9.02
N ALA A 89 8.44 -7.11 10.07
CA ALA A 89 7.69 -7.48 11.26
C ALA A 89 7.18 -6.24 12.02
N LEU A 90 8.02 -5.20 12.16
CA LEU A 90 7.58 -3.91 12.70
C LEU A 90 6.48 -3.29 11.83
N GLY A 91 6.64 -3.32 10.51
CA GLY A 91 5.67 -2.82 9.56
C GLY A 91 4.31 -3.51 9.66
N LEU A 92 4.28 -4.83 9.83
CA LEU A 92 3.03 -5.57 10.09
C LEU A 92 2.37 -5.15 11.41
N LYS A 93 3.15 -4.96 12.47
CA LYS A 93 2.63 -4.50 13.75
C LYS A 93 1.96 -3.12 13.61
N GLU A 94 2.62 -2.19 12.94
CA GLU A 94 2.07 -0.86 12.71
C GLU A 94 0.86 -0.87 11.77
N ALA A 95 0.86 -1.73 10.75
CA ALA A 95 -0.30 -1.92 9.88
C ALA A 95 -1.51 -2.43 10.67
N LYS A 96 -1.30 -3.44 11.54
CA LYS A 96 -2.35 -4.00 12.41
C LYS A 96 -2.90 -2.96 13.39
N GLU A 97 -2.03 -2.12 13.95
CA GLU A 97 -2.44 -1.00 14.80
C GLU A 97 -3.22 0.06 14.00
N ALA A 98 -2.76 0.43 12.81
CA ALA A 98 -3.42 1.42 11.97
C ALA A 98 -4.86 1.02 11.64
N VAL A 99 -5.09 -0.24 11.21
CA VAL A 99 -6.43 -0.73 10.85
C VAL A 99 -7.36 -0.95 12.06
N SER A 100 -6.81 -1.10 13.27
CA SER A 100 -7.57 -1.41 14.50
C SER A 100 -7.77 -0.21 15.44
N SER A 101 -6.98 0.86 15.29
CA SER A 101 -6.98 2.01 16.20
C SER A 101 -8.23 2.90 16.13
N GLY A 102 -8.96 2.90 15.01
CA GLY A 102 -10.05 3.84 14.74
C GLY A 102 -9.60 5.26 14.39
N LEU A 103 -8.29 5.51 14.31
CA LEU A 103 -7.71 6.82 13.97
C LEU A 103 -7.79 7.12 12.46
N TYR A 104 -7.57 6.09 11.64
CA TYR A 104 -7.48 6.20 10.19
C TYR A 104 -8.76 5.69 9.54
N LYS A 105 -9.25 6.42 8.53
CA LYS A 105 -10.42 5.98 7.74
C LYS A 105 -10.01 5.12 6.54
N LEU A 106 -8.77 5.33 6.06
CA LEU A 106 -8.14 4.58 4.99
C LEU A 106 -6.73 4.15 5.42
N VAL A 107 -6.40 2.89 5.19
CA VAL A 107 -5.07 2.32 5.39
C VAL A 107 -4.59 1.73 4.08
N ILE A 108 -3.36 2.07 3.67
CA ILE A 108 -2.73 1.57 2.45
C ILE A 108 -1.45 0.83 2.83
N LEU A 109 -1.38 -0.44 2.46
CA LEU A 109 -0.19 -1.29 2.59
C LEU A 109 0.44 -1.43 1.20
N ASP A 110 1.30 -0.49 0.87
CA ASP A 110 1.96 -0.43 -0.43
C ASP A 110 3.05 -1.51 -0.53
N GLU A 111 3.05 -2.25 -1.64
CA GLU A 111 3.94 -3.40 -1.92
C GLU A 111 3.89 -4.56 -0.91
N ALA A 112 2.85 -4.66 -0.08
CA ALA A 112 2.71 -5.79 0.84
C ALA A 112 2.57 -7.15 0.12
N ASN A 113 2.00 -7.18 -1.11
CA ASN A 113 2.00 -8.39 -1.93
C ASN A 113 3.42 -8.85 -2.27
N VAL A 114 4.30 -7.89 -2.60
CA VAL A 114 5.70 -8.17 -2.91
C VAL A 114 6.44 -8.64 -1.66
N ALA A 115 6.15 -8.03 -0.50
CA ALA A 115 6.73 -8.46 0.77
C ALA A 115 6.41 -9.91 1.12
N VAL A 116 5.17 -10.37 0.87
CA VAL A 116 4.81 -11.79 0.98
C VAL A 116 5.60 -12.65 -0.01
N GLY A 117 5.70 -12.23 -1.28
CA GLY A 117 6.47 -12.94 -2.30
C GLY A 117 7.96 -13.05 -1.99
N LEU A 118 8.53 -12.04 -1.33
CA LEU A 118 9.92 -12.01 -0.84
C LEU A 118 10.12 -12.73 0.50
N LYS A 119 9.06 -13.34 1.06
CA LYS A 119 9.07 -14.02 2.38
C LYS A 119 9.50 -13.11 3.53
N LEU A 120 9.24 -11.81 3.43
CA LEU A 120 9.45 -10.87 4.53
C LEU A 120 8.50 -11.13 5.69
N PHE A 121 7.31 -11.62 5.36
CA PHE A 121 6.35 -12.20 6.28
C PHE A 121 5.44 -13.17 5.51
N SER A 122 4.73 -14.02 6.24
CA SER A 122 3.83 -14.99 5.63
C SER A 122 2.49 -14.36 5.22
N ILE A 123 1.77 -15.05 4.33
CA ILE A 123 0.42 -14.62 3.94
C ILE A 123 -0.54 -14.62 5.14
N GLU A 124 -0.41 -15.57 6.05
CA GLU A 124 -1.22 -15.67 7.27
C GLU A 124 -1.05 -14.40 8.12
N ALA A 125 0.18 -13.91 8.28
CA ALA A 125 0.45 -12.68 9.01
C ALA A 125 -0.19 -11.44 8.36
N LEU A 126 -0.24 -11.37 7.02
CA LEU A 126 -0.96 -10.31 6.31
C LEU A 126 -2.49 -10.45 6.49
N LEU A 127 -3.02 -11.67 6.45
CA LEU A 127 -4.44 -11.92 6.68
C LEU A 127 -4.86 -11.56 8.12
N GLU A 128 -3.99 -11.72 9.11
CA GLU A 128 -4.27 -11.22 10.46
C GLU A 128 -4.47 -9.69 10.53
N VAL A 129 -3.80 -8.92 9.65
CA VAL A 129 -4.05 -7.47 9.54
C VAL A 129 -5.43 -7.22 8.92
N VAL A 130 -5.78 -7.98 7.89
CA VAL A 130 -7.11 -7.90 7.25
C VAL A 130 -8.23 -8.19 8.27
N GLU A 131 -8.09 -9.23 9.08
CA GLU A 131 -9.09 -9.61 10.09
C GLU A 131 -9.13 -8.64 11.30
N ALA A 132 -8.02 -7.98 11.63
CA ALA A 132 -7.98 -6.97 12.68
C ALA A 132 -8.62 -5.63 12.26
N LYS A 133 -8.95 -5.46 10.98
CA LYS A 133 -9.53 -4.24 10.43
C LYS A 133 -10.88 -3.94 11.06
N ARG A 134 -11.04 -2.73 11.59
CA ARG A 134 -12.36 -2.24 12.03
C ARG A 134 -13.35 -2.20 10.85
N PRO A 135 -14.66 -2.44 11.07
CA PRO A 135 -15.66 -2.49 10.00
C PRO A 135 -15.68 -1.25 9.11
N GLU A 136 -15.45 -0.07 9.67
CA GLU A 136 -15.55 1.24 9.02
C GLU A 136 -14.27 1.72 8.31
N VAL A 137 -13.17 0.97 8.44
CA VAL A 137 -11.87 1.30 7.84
C VAL A 137 -11.77 0.70 6.45
N GLU A 138 -11.37 1.49 5.47
CA GLU A 138 -11.00 1.00 4.13
C GLU A 138 -9.55 0.54 4.14
N LEU A 139 -9.26 -0.63 3.58
CA LEU A 139 -7.90 -1.19 3.50
C LEU A 139 -7.54 -1.45 2.04
N LEU A 140 -6.46 -0.84 1.56
CA LEU A 140 -5.88 -1.11 0.25
C LEU A 140 -4.54 -1.82 0.40
N ILE A 141 -4.36 -2.93 -0.32
CA ILE A 141 -3.10 -3.66 -0.42
C ILE A 141 -2.62 -3.61 -1.87
N THR A 142 -1.37 -3.21 -2.09
CA THR A 142 -0.80 -3.13 -3.45
C THR A 142 0.39 -4.08 -3.64
N GLY A 143 0.76 -4.25 -4.90
CA GLY A 143 1.99 -4.93 -5.32
C GLY A 143 1.71 -6.08 -6.27
N ARG A 144 2.75 -6.52 -6.98
CA ARG A 144 2.66 -7.64 -7.92
C ARG A 144 2.42 -8.96 -7.18
N GLY A 145 1.85 -9.95 -7.87
CA GLY A 145 1.75 -11.31 -7.36
C GLY A 145 0.89 -11.46 -6.10
N ALA A 146 -0.29 -10.82 -6.05
CA ALA A 146 -1.20 -10.99 -4.92
C ALA A 146 -1.50 -12.49 -4.68
N HIS A 147 -1.34 -12.93 -3.44
CA HIS A 147 -1.54 -14.32 -3.06
C HIS A 147 -3.03 -14.72 -3.24
N PRO A 148 -3.35 -15.93 -3.75
CA PRO A 148 -4.74 -16.36 -3.97
C PRO A 148 -5.65 -16.22 -2.74
N LEU A 149 -5.13 -16.57 -1.56
CA LEU A 149 -5.87 -16.40 -0.30
C LEU A 149 -6.21 -14.94 0.03
N LEU A 150 -5.36 -13.98 -0.35
CA LEU A 150 -5.68 -12.56 -0.18
C LEU A 150 -6.74 -12.12 -1.18
N VAL A 151 -6.65 -12.57 -2.43
CA VAL A 151 -7.63 -12.30 -3.49
C VAL A 151 -9.01 -12.80 -3.08
N GLU A 152 -9.10 -13.99 -2.50
CA GLU A 152 -10.35 -14.57 -1.99
C GLU A 152 -10.97 -13.74 -0.85
N ARG A 153 -10.14 -13.11 -0.01
CA ARG A 153 -10.59 -12.29 1.13
C ARG A 153 -10.89 -10.84 0.75
N ALA A 154 -10.47 -10.39 -0.42
CA ALA A 154 -10.66 -9.01 -0.86
C ALA A 154 -12.07 -8.80 -1.41
N ASP A 155 -12.67 -7.66 -1.10
CA ASP A 155 -13.97 -7.25 -1.64
C ASP A 155 -13.83 -6.68 -3.06
N LEU A 156 -12.66 -6.12 -3.39
CA LEU A 156 -12.35 -5.58 -4.71
C LEU A 156 -10.93 -5.94 -5.12
N VAL A 157 -10.77 -6.48 -6.33
CA VAL A 157 -9.46 -6.78 -6.90
C VAL A 157 -9.35 -6.13 -8.27
N THR A 158 -8.30 -5.32 -8.45
CA THR A 158 -7.95 -4.72 -9.74
C THR A 158 -6.61 -5.25 -10.20
N GLU A 159 -6.60 -5.89 -11.37
CA GLU A 159 -5.38 -6.32 -12.05
C GLU A 159 -4.97 -5.28 -13.10
N MET A 160 -3.85 -4.61 -12.87
CA MET A 160 -3.24 -3.73 -13.86
C MET A 160 -2.42 -4.57 -14.82
N LYS A 161 -2.95 -4.80 -16.01
CA LYS A 161 -2.24 -5.55 -17.07
C LYS A 161 -1.28 -4.64 -17.82
N MET A 162 -0.06 -5.13 -18.06
CA MET A 162 0.93 -4.41 -18.88
C MET A 162 0.61 -4.62 -20.36
N ILE A 163 -0.22 -3.75 -20.95
CA ILE A 163 -0.54 -3.80 -22.38
C ILE A 163 0.65 -3.30 -23.22
N LYS A 164 1.35 -2.28 -22.74
CA LYS A 164 2.58 -1.72 -23.35
C LYS A 164 3.35 -0.92 -22.29
N HIS A 165 4.68 -0.94 -22.35
CA HIS A 165 5.52 -0.08 -21.52
C HIS A 165 6.66 0.55 -22.34
N TYR A 166 6.95 1.83 -22.16
CA TYR A 166 8.04 2.50 -22.90
C TYR A 166 9.44 2.03 -22.48
N PHE A 167 9.54 1.32 -21.36
CA PHE A 167 10.77 0.61 -20.98
C PHE A 167 11.20 -0.41 -22.05
N ASP A 168 10.24 -1.07 -22.71
CA ASP A 168 10.51 -2.00 -23.81
C ASP A 168 11.14 -1.30 -25.04
N GLN A 169 11.07 0.03 -25.08
CA GLN A 169 11.68 0.90 -26.09
C GLN A 169 13.00 1.53 -25.60
N GLY A 170 13.51 1.10 -24.44
CA GLY A 170 14.75 1.62 -23.85
C GLY A 170 14.59 2.90 -23.04
N VAL A 171 13.35 3.36 -22.79
CA VAL A 171 13.12 4.55 -21.94
C VAL A 171 13.34 4.15 -20.48
N ILE A 172 14.34 4.75 -19.85
CA ILE A 172 14.67 4.56 -18.43
C ILE A 172 13.74 5.37 -17.51
N ALA A 173 13.84 5.13 -16.20
CA ALA A 173 13.10 5.85 -15.18
C ALA A 173 13.39 7.37 -15.22
N ARG A 174 12.34 8.16 -15.05
CA ARG A 174 12.33 9.62 -15.08
C ARG A 174 11.73 10.14 -13.79
N MET A 175 12.40 11.14 -13.22
CA MET A 175 11.97 11.80 -12.00
C MET A 175 10.53 12.32 -12.11
N GLY A 176 9.70 12.00 -11.12
CA GLY A 176 8.29 12.41 -11.05
C GLY A 176 7.31 11.53 -11.84
N ILE A 177 7.80 10.54 -12.61
CA ILE A 177 6.93 9.59 -13.35
C ILE A 177 7.13 8.15 -12.89
N GLU A 178 8.38 7.77 -12.64
CA GLU A 178 8.78 6.49 -12.05
C GLU A 178 9.36 6.72 -10.65
N CYS A 179 9.32 5.65 -9.83
CA CYS A 179 9.89 5.57 -8.49
C CYS A 179 11.11 4.63 -8.51
#